data_AF-A0A1T4M0A2-F1
#
_entry.id   AF-A0A1T4M0A2-F1
#
_cell.length_a   1.000
_cell.length_b   1.000
_cell.length_c   1.000
_cell.angle_alpha   90.00
_cell.angle_beta   90.00
_cell.angle_gamma   90.00
#
_symmetry.space_group_name_H-M   'P 1'
#
loop_
_entity.id
_entity.type
_entity.pdbx_description
1 polymer ?
#
loop_
_entity_poly.entity_id
_entity_poly.type
_entity_poly.pdbx_seq_one_letter_code
_entity_poly.pdbx_strand_id
1 'polypeptide(L)'
;MAAPKKEHLDYYNWSCKAYDTNFTLKKLSRKYGPLGETIYRRMLDLIYITNYYIVIDIDELSYDLAQKIGTKWCDENKCAEILRYCTDIGLFDKNLVECNVWTSDGIQKRYFEIMEKVLRRTIDFKNKKYLLIDVPLSVPKNDISSEETGFNSEKTRVYSEETGVNSDKGNEIKINQNKSNNSKEEDSKDLDASDLPTIIENIEVAVGRKLNEMERSLILNDINNKRDIDVARFFFTKHTHT
;
A
#
# COMPACT_ATOMS: atom_id res chain seq x y z
N MET A 1 6.74 6.07 -29.57
CA MET A 1 5.86 6.57 -28.50
C MET A 1 5.95 5.62 -27.33
N ALA A 2 6.35 6.08 -26.15
CA ALA A 2 6.30 5.24 -24.95
C ALA A 2 4.83 4.96 -24.62
N ALA A 3 4.47 3.69 -24.42
CA ALA A 3 3.09 3.33 -24.06
C ALA A 3 2.72 3.97 -22.71
N PRO A 4 1.48 4.45 -22.54
CA PRO A 4 1.04 5.00 -21.27
C PRO A 4 1.16 3.93 -20.18
N LYS A 5 1.68 4.34 -19.02
CA LYS A 5 1.89 3.46 -17.88
C LYS A 5 0.54 3.16 -17.24
N LYS A 6 -0.08 2.05 -17.66
CA LYS A 6 -1.35 1.58 -17.10
C LYS A 6 -1.14 1.27 -15.62
N GLU A 7 -2.03 1.75 -14.75
CA GLU A 7 -2.02 1.38 -13.33
C GLU A 7 -2.79 0.07 -13.11
N HIS A 8 -3.91 -0.13 -13.81
CA HIS A 8 -4.70 -1.34 -13.69
C HIS A 8 -3.98 -2.62 -14.13
N LEU A 9 -4.49 -3.75 -13.62
CA LEU A 9 -4.16 -5.11 -14.04
C LEU A 9 -5.32 -5.67 -14.85
N ASP A 10 -5.02 -6.15 -16.06
CA ASP A 10 -5.96 -6.92 -16.87
C ASP A 10 -6.08 -8.38 -16.37
N TYR A 11 -5.05 -8.87 -15.67
CA TYR A 11 -4.97 -10.21 -15.08
C TYR A 11 -4.03 -10.22 -13.88
N TYR A 12 -4.24 -11.16 -12.96
CA TYR A 12 -3.32 -11.42 -11.84
C TYR A 12 -3.21 -12.92 -11.57
N ASN A 13 -2.08 -13.32 -10.99
CA ASN A 13 -1.84 -14.72 -10.61
C ASN A 13 -2.54 -15.02 -9.28
N TRP A 14 -3.30 -16.11 -9.24
CA TRP A 14 -3.90 -16.64 -8.01
C TRP A 14 -3.19 -17.94 -7.62
N SER A 15 -2.80 -18.06 -6.35
CA SER A 15 -2.16 -19.29 -5.86
C SER A 15 -3.17 -20.42 -5.78
N CYS A 16 -2.88 -21.56 -6.43
CA CYS A 16 -3.70 -22.77 -6.31
C CYS A 16 -3.75 -23.29 -4.86
N LYS A 17 -2.77 -22.94 -4.02
CA LYS A 17 -2.71 -23.32 -2.60
C LYS A 17 -3.28 -22.24 -1.66
N ALA A 18 -3.89 -21.18 -2.20
CA ALA A 18 -4.32 -20.03 -1.40
C ALA A 18 -5.24 -20.45 -0.23
N TYR A 19 -6.17 -21.36 -0.49
CA TYR A 19 -7.09 -21.86 0.54
C TYR A 19 -6.45 -22.88 1.49
N ASP A 20 -5.30 -23.46 1.15
CA ASP A 20 -4.57 -24.40 2.01
C ASP A 20 -3.61 -23.68 2.95
N THR A 21 -3.00 -22.59 2.50
CA THR A 21 -1.97 -21.87 3.26
C THR A 21 -2.54 -20.69 4.04
N ASN A 22 -3.59 -20.04 3.53
CA ASN A 22 -4.11 -18.83 4.15
C ASN A 22 -5.27 -19.13 5.11
N PHE A 23 -5.01 -18.96 6.41
CA PHE A 23 -6.00 -19.21 7.46
C PHE A 23 -7.21 -18.26 7.40
N THR A 24 -7.05 -17.01 6.93
CA THR A 24 -8.18 -16.08 6.81
C THR A 24 -9.12 -16.50 5.67
N LEU A 25 -8.56 -16.97 4.54
CA LEU A 25 -9.36 -17.56 3.47
C LEU A 25 -10.08 -18.83 3.94
N LYS A 26 -9.45 -19.69 4.74
CA LYS A 26 -10.12 -20.85 5.35
C LYS A 26 -11.29 -20.45 6.25
N LYS A 27 -11.16 -19.37 7.03
CA LYS A 27 -12.26 -18.84 7.86
C LYS A 27 -13.44 -18.36 7.01
N LEU A 28 -13.16 -17.74 5.86
CA LEU A 28 -14.17 -17.32 4.90
C LEU A 28 -14.89 -18.51 4.29
N SER A 29 -14.15 -19.49 3.75
CA SER A 29 -14.70 -20.72 3.18
C SER A 29 -15.51 -21.50 4.21
N ARG A 30 -15.05 -21.58 5.47
CA ARG A 30 -15.79 -22.28 6.53
C ARG A 30 -17.14 -21.62 6.85
N LYS A 31 -17.23 -20.29 6.82
CA LYS A 31 -18.45 -19.57 7.22
C LYS A 31 -19.44 -19.38 6.08
N TYR A 32 -18.95 -19.05 4.88
CA TYR A 32 -19.78 -18.67 3.73
C TYR A 32 -19.58 -19.57 2.50
N GLY A 33 -18.71 -20.58 2.59
CA GLY A 33 -18.48 -21.52 1.51
C GLY A 33 -18.01 -20.85 0.21
N PRO A 34 -18.35 -21.44 -0.95
CA PRO A 34 -17.99 -20.91 -2.27
C PRO A 34 -18.51 -19.49 -2.54
N LEU A 35 -19.60 -19.08 -1.89
CA LEU A 35 -20.16 -17.74 -2.06
C LEU A 35 -19.23 -16.68 -1.49
N GLY A 36 -18.72 -16.89 -0.27
CA GLY A 36 -17.76 -15.99 0.35
C GLY A 36 -16.48 -15.87 -0.47
N GLU A 37 -15.98 -17.01 -0.96
CA GLU A 37 -14.83 -17.06 -1.86
C GLU A 37 -15.04 -16.26 -3.14
N THR A 38 -16.22 -16.40 -3.76
CA THR A 38 -16.58 -15.70 -5.00
C THR A 38 -16.63 -14.20 -4.79
N ILE A 39 -17.27 -13.74 -3.70
CA ILE A 39 -17.33 -12.32 -3.35
C ILE A 39 -15.94 -11.75 -3.15
N TYR A 40 -15.08 -12.43 -2.38
CA TYR A 40 -13.71 -11.97 -2.18
C TYR A 40 -12.91 -11.97 -3.49
N ARG A 41 -13.09 -12.96 -4.37
CA ARG A 41 -12.43 -12.96 -5.70
C ARG A 41 -12.87 -11.78 -6.55
N ARG A 42 -14.18 -11.51 -6.63
CA ARG A 42 -14.72 -10.36 -7.37
C ARG A 42 -14.24 -9.03 -6.80
N MET A 43 -14.07 -8.93 -5.48
CA MET A 43 -13.45 -7.77 -4.84
C MET A 43 -12.01 -7.55 -5.29
N LEU A 44 -11.21 -8.61 -5.39
CA LEU A 44 -9.84 -8.49 -5.92
C LEU A 44 -9.85 -8.00 -7.37
N ASP A 45 -10.77 -8.50 -8.19
CA ASP A 45 -10.90 -8.07 -9.58
C ASP A 45 -11.23 -6.56 -9.67
N LEU A 46 -12.18 -6.08 -8.86
CA LEU A 46 -12.55 -4.66 -8.77
C LEU A 46 -11.39 -3.78 -8.29
N ILE A 47 -10.65 -4.25 -7.29
CA ILE A 47 -9.49 -3.53 -6.79
C ILE A 47 -8.43 -3.44 -7.89
N TYR A 48 -7.99 -4.58 -8.43
CA TYR A 48 -6.86 -4.65 -9.35
C TYR A 48 -7.11 -4.05 -10.73
N ILE A 49 -8.37 -4.02 -11.21
CA ILE A 49 -8.70 -3.29 -12.45
C ILE A 49 -8.67 -1.77 -12.26
N THR A 50 -8.61 -1.29 -11.02
CA THR A 50 -8.51 0.13 -10.70
C THR A 50 -7.09 0.49 -10.28
N ASN A 51 -6.61 -0.09 -9.17
CA ASN A 51 -5.28 0.12 -8.59
C ASN A 51 -4.98 -0.94 -7.51
N TYR A 52 -4.27 -0.60 -6.44
CA TYR A 52 -4.13 -1.45 -5.23
C TYR A 52 -5.21 -1.21 -4.17
N TYR A 53 -6.16 -0.31 -4.43
CA TYR A 53 -7.32 0.00 -3.59
C TYR A 53 -8.46 0.54 -4.45
N ILE A 54 -9.67 0.55 -3.89
CA ILE A 54 -10.83 1.29 -4.42
C ILE A 54 -11.46 2.10 -3.29
N VAL A 55 -12.15 3.19 -3.66
CA VAL A 55 -12.93 4.01 -2.73
C VAL A 55 -14.38 3.96 -3.16
N ILE A 56 -15.22 3.29 -2.37
CA ILE A 56 -16.63 3.08 -2.67
C ILE A 56 -17.37 2.73 -1.40
N ASP A 57 -18.59 3.25 -1.25
CA ASP A 57 -19.44 2.93 -0.11
C ASP A 57 -19.87 1.46 -0.12
N ILE A 58 -20.05 0.87 1.07
CA ILE A 58 -20.41 -0.54 1.18
C ILE A 58 -21.75 -0.87 0.52
N ASP A 59 -22.72 0.05 0.53
CA ASP A 59 -24.05 -0.20 -0.03
C ASP A 59 -23.99 -0.23 -1.56
N GLU A 60 -23.30 0.74 -2.17
CA GLU A 60 -23.07 0.78 -3.63
C GLU A 60 -22.23 -0.41 -4.10
N LEU A 61 -21.18 -0.75 -3.35
CA LEU A 61 -20.33 -1.91 -3.63
C LEU A 61 -21.11 -3.22 -3.54
N SER A 62 -21.96 -3.37 -2.53
CA SER A 62 -22.75 -4.58 -2.33
C SER A 62 -23.80 -4.75 -3.44
N TYR A 63 -24.40 -3.64 -3.90
CA TYR A 63 -25.29 -3.61 -5.05
C TYR A 63 -24.59 -4.04 -6.35
N ASP A 64 -23.40 -3.50 -6.64
CA ASP A 64 -22.64 -3.87 -7.83
C ASP A 64 -22.21 -5.36 -7.80
N LEU A 65 -21.75 -5.85 -6.65
CA LEU A 65 -21.37 -7.26 -6.48
C LEU A 65 -22.57 -8.20 -6.63
N ALA A 66 -23.71 -7.87 -6.03
CA ALA A 66 -24.94 -8.67 -6.15
C ALA A 66 -25.39 -8.79 -7.61
N GLN A 67 -25.32 -7.70 -8.39
CA GLN A 67 -25.59 -7.75 -9.83
C GLN A 67 -24.58 -8.61 -10.60
N LYS A 68 -23.27 -8.48 -10.32
CA LYS A 68 -22.22 -9.26 -11.00
C LYS A 68 -22.27 -10.76 -10.71
N ILE A 69 -22.69 -11.15 -9.51
CA ILE A 69 -22.86 -12.55 -9.10
C ILE A 69 -24.22 -13.08 -9.56
N GLY A 70 -25.22 -12.22 -9.60
CA GLY A 70 -26.61 -12.53 -9.86
C GLY A 70 -27.41 -12.58 -8.57
N THR A 71 -28.48 -11.79 -8.51
CA THR A 71 -29.34 -11.58 -7.33
C THR A 71 -30.03 -12.85 -6.82
N LYS A 72 -30.12 -13.89 -7.64
CA LYS A 72 -30.59 -15.23 -7.23
C LYS A 72 -29.67 -15.88 -6.18
N TRP A 73 -28.38 -15.56 -6.21
CA TRP A 73 -27.35 -16.23 -5.39
C TRP A 73 -26.84 -15.37 -4.23
N CYS A 74 -26.79 -14.04 -4.42
CA CYS A 74 -26.44 -13.05 -3.38
C CYS A 74 -27.28 -11.80 -3.60
N ASP A 75 -27.99 -11.34 -2.57
CA ASP A 75 -28.57 -10.00 -2.51
C ASP A 75 -27.58 -9.00 -1.88
N GLU A 76 -27.90 -7.70 -1.92
CA GLU A 76 -26.99 -6.67 -1.41
C GLU A 76 -26.70 -6.86 0.09
N ASN A 77 -27.71 -7.24 0.87
CA ASN A 77 -27.58 -7.46 2.31
C ASN A 77 -26.59 -8.59 2.62
N LYS A 78 -26.69 -9.73 1.91
CA LYS A 78 -25.77 -10.84 2.09
C LYS A 78 -24.36 -10.47 1.64
N CYS A 79 -24.25 -9.73 0.55
CA CYS A 79 -22.96 -9.28 0.04
C CYS A 79 -22.29 -8.31 1.04
N ALA A 80 -23.03 -7.36 1.62
CA ALA A 80 -22.56 -6.48 2.70
C ALA A 80 -22.14 -7.26 3.96
N GLU A 81 -22.94 -8.24 4.39
CA GLU A 81 -22.63 -9.11 5.53
C GLU A 81 -21.27 -9.83 5.34
N ILE A 82 -21.04 -10.37 4.14
CA ILE A 82 -19.81 -11.09 3.81
C ILE A 82 -18.61 -10.14 3.74
N LEU A 83 -18.78 -8.93 3.16
CA LEU A 83 -17.73 -7.91 3.13
C LEU A 83 -17.31 -7.46 4.53
N ARG A 84 -18.28 -7.25 5.43
CA ARG A 84 -18.01 -6.94 6.85
C ARG A 84 -17.22 -8.08 7.50
N TYR A 85 -17.61 -9.33 7.28
CA TYR A 85 -16.85 -10.47 7.80
C TYR A 85 -15.44 -10.58 7.20
N CYS A 86 -15.26 -10.30 5.91
CA CYS A 86 -13.93 -10.24 5.29
C CYS A 86 -13.05 -9.19 5.99
N THR A 87 -13.62 -8.07 6.41
CA THR A 87 -12.95 -7.04 7.20
C THR A 87 -12.60 -7.56 8.59
N ASP A 88 -13.55 -8.20 9.29
CA ASP A 88 -13.35 -8.75 10.64
C ASP A 88 -12.23 -9.81 10.70
N ILE A 89 -12.08 -10.62 9.64
CA ILE A 89 -11.03 -11.65 9.57
C ILE A 89 -9.72 -11.14 8.95
N GLY A 90 -9.62 -9.85 8.64
CA GLY A 90 -8.40 -9.20 8.15
C GLY A 90 -8.07 -9.46 6.68
N LEU A 91 -9.05 -9.77 5.84
CA LEU A 91 -8.87 -9.75 4.38
C LEU A 91 -8.85 -8.32 3.83
N PHE A 92 -9.53 -7.41 4.52
CA PHE A 92 -9.47 -5.96 4.33
C PHE A 92 -8.97 -5.27 5.59
N ASP A 93 -8.30 -4.14 5.43
CA ASP A 93 -7.89 -3.29 6.55
C ASP A 93 -9.10 -2.58 7.16
N LYS A 94 -9.31 -2.77 8.46
CA LYS A 94 -10.50 -2.26 9.15
C LYS A 94 -10.59 -0.74 9.15
N ASN A 95 -9.48 -0.05 9.40
CA ASN A 95 -9.47 1.41 9.53
C ASN A 95 -9.74 2.06 8.17
N LEU A 96 -9.21 1.48 7.09
CA LEU A 96 -9.47 1.95 5.73
C LEU A 96 -10.90 1.67 5.29
N VAL A 97 -11.47 0.51 5.62
CA VAL A 97 -12.87 0.20 5.29
C VAL A 97 -13.84 1.15 5.99
N GLU A 98 -13.56 1.59 7.22
CA GLU A 98 -14.34 2.63 7.91
C GLU A 98 -14.35 3.97 7.16
N CYS A 99 -13.35 4.21 6.31
CA CYS A 99 -13.24 5.36 5.41
C CYS A 99 -13.71 5.04 3.97
N ASN A 100 -14.45 3.94 3.76
CA ASN A 100 -14.89 3.45 2.44
C ASN A 100 -13.73 3.10 1.48
N VAL A 101 -12.54 2.80 2.01
CA VAL A 101 -11.36 2.40 1.24
C VAL A 101 -11.12 0.90 1.37
N TRP A 102 -11.23 0.17 0.26
CA TRP A 102 -11.10 -1.29 0.24
C TRP A 102 -9.72 -1.70 -0.24
N THR A 103 -8.89 -2.16 0.69
CA THR A 103 -7.56 -2.72 0.44
C THR A 103 -7.06 -3.48 1.69
N SER A 104 -5.90 -4.11 1.60
CA SER A 104 -5.15 -4.66 2.74
C SER A 104 -3.67 -4.80 2.39
N ASP A 105 -2.82 -4.94 3.40
CA ASP A 105 -1.38 -5.21 3.24
C ASP A 105 -1.13 -6.34 2.21
N GLY A 106 -1.83 -7.47 2.36
CA GLY A 106 -1.69 -8.60 1.44
C GLY A 106 -2.14 -8.32 -0.01
N ILE A 107 -3.15 -7.46 -0.20
CA ILE A 107 -3.60 -7.02 -1.53
C ILE A 107 -2.53 -6.12 -2.16
N GLN A 108 -2.02 -5.15 -1.41
CA GLN A 108 -1.01 -4.22 -1.89
C GLN A 108 0.30 -4.92 -2.24
N LYS A 109 0.80 -5.81 -1.37
CA LYS A 109 2.01 -6.62 -1.64
C LYS A 109 1.91 -7.35 -2.97
N ARG A 110 0.80 -8.06 -3.22
CA ARG A 110 0.60 -8.80 -4.47
C ARG A 110 0.48 -7.88 -5.68
N TYR A 111 -0.24 -6.77 -5.55
CA TYR A 111 -0.37 -5.79 -6.62
C TYR A 111 0.98 -5.23 -7.06
N PHE A 112 1.78 -4.75 -6.10
CA PHE A 112 3.07 -4.15 -6.39
C PHE A 112 4.09 -5.20 -6.86
N GLU A 113 4.04 -6.42 -6.33
CA GLU A 113 4.84 -7.52 -6.83
C GLU A 113 4.57 -7.81 -8.32
N ILE A 114 3.30 -7.80 -8.75
CA ILE A 114 2.95 -7.99 -10.16
C ILE A 114 3.46 -6.80 -10.99
N MET A 115 3.23 -5.57 -10.53
CA MET A 115 3.67 -4.36 -11.22
C MET A 115 5.18 -4.34 -11.44
N GLU A 116 5.96 -4.66 -10.40
CA GLU A 116 7.42 -4.60 -10.43
C GLU A 116 8.04 -5.81 -11.14
N LYS A 117 7.66 -7.04 -10.75
CA LYS A 117 8.37 -8.24 -11.19
C LYS A 117 7.83 -8.80 -12.50
N VAL A 118 6.51 -8.73 -12.72
CA VAL A 118 5.86 -9.33 -13.90
C VAL A 118 5.76 -8.31 -15.02
N LEU A 119 5.22 -7.13 -14.74
CA LEU A 119 4.99 -6.09 -15.73
C LEU A 119 6.21 -5.17 -15.91
N ARG A 120 7.24 -5.29 -15.06
CA ARG A 120 8.49 -4.51 -15.11
C ARG A 120 8.24 -3.00 -15.14
N ARG A 121 7.21 -2.56 -14.41
CA ARG A 121 6.86 -1.14 -14.28
C ARG A 121 7.61 -0.59 -13.07
N THR A 122 8.35 0.50 -13.27
CA THR A 122 8.87 1.31 -12.16
C THR A 122 7.68 1.78 -11.33
N ILE A 123 7.69 1.69 -10.02
CA ILE A 123 6.60 2.23 -9.19
C ILE A 123 7.15 3.45 -8.47
N ASP A 124 6.50 4.60 -8.65
CA ASP A 124 6.78 5.75 -7.78
C ASP A 124 5.89 5.62 -6.56
N PHE A 125 6.52 5.53 -5.39
CA PHE A 125 5.84 5.46 -4.11
C PHE A 125 5.57 6.84 -3.53
N LYS A 126 6.18 7.89 -4.09
CA LYS A 126 5.91 9.28 -3.67
C LYS A 126 4.44 9.60 -3.94
N ASN A 127 3.77 10.13 -2.93
CA ASN A 127 2.37 10.58 -2.98
C ASN A 127 1.30 9.47 -3.19
N LYS A 128 1.63 8.19 -2.96
CA LYS A 128 0.64 7.10 -2.97
C LYS A 128 -0.25 7.15 -1.73
N LYS A 129 -1.56 7.20 -1.92
CA LYS A 129 -2.56 7.26 -0.85
C LYS A 129 -2.89 5.86 -0.32
N TYR A 130 -3.30 5.77 0.95
CA TYR A 130 -3.80 4.53 1.56
C TYR A 130 -2.82 3.35 1.51
N LEU A 131 -1.52 3.64 1.45
CA LEU A 131 -0.46 2.64 1.46
C LEU A 131 -0.29 2.08 2.88
N LEU A 132 -0.33 0.75 2.99
CA LEU A 132 -0.16 0.01 4.25
C LEU A 132 1.22 -0.66 4.35
N ILE A 133 1.91 -0.79 3.22
CA ILE A 133 3.24 -1.39 3.15
C ILE A 133 4.34 -0.34 3.24
N ASP A 134 5.32 -0.60 4.09
CA ASP A 134 6.61 0.09 4.02
C ASP A 134 7.37 -0.43 2.80
N VAL A 135 7.35 0.34 1.73
CA VAL A 135 8.06 -0.05 0.52
C VAL A 135 9.47 0.50 0.58
N PRO A 136 10.51 -0.36 0.49
CA PRO A 136 11.85 0.15 0.26
C PRO A 136 11.81 0.91 -1.07
N LEU A 137 12.09 2.21 -1.03
CA LEU A 137 12.32 3.03 -2.21
C LEU A 137 13.41 2.34 -3.03
N SER A 138 13.03 1.52 -4.03
CA SER A 138 14.00 1.00 -4.99
C SER A 138 14.41 2.19 -5.85
N VAL A 139 15.51 2.83 -5.42
CA VAL A 139 16.27 3.71 -6.31
C VAL A 139 16.60 2.87 -7.52
N PRO A 140 16.24 3.27 -8.75
CA PRO A 140 16.62 2.53 -9.93
C PRO A 140 18.15 2.45 -9.94
N LYS A 141 18.69 1.24 -9.75
CA LYS A 141 20.08 1.00 -10.09
C LYS A 141 20.16 1.14 -11.61
N ASN A 142 20.89 2.14 -12.05
CA ASN A 142 21.38 2.23 -13.43
C ASN A 142 22.22 0.98 -13.69
N ASP A 143 21.62 -0.09 -14.22
CA ASP A 143 22.37 -1.17 -14.84
C ASP A 143 22.54 -0.82 -16.32
N ILE A 144 23.59 -0.05 -16.57
CA ILE A 144 24.25 0.01 -17.87
C ILE A 144 25.15 -1.22 -17.93
N SER A 145 24.78 -2.24 -18.72
CA SER A 145 25.74 -3.02 -19.53
C SER A 145 25.01 -4.03 -20.42
N SER A 146 25.01 -3.71 -21.72
CA SER A 146 25.34 -4.58 -22.86
C SER A 146 24.82 -6.03 -22.91
N GLU A 147 23.93 -6.21 -23.90
CA GLU A 147 23.68 -7.33 -24.82
C GLU A 147 24.60 -8.57 -24.86
N GLU A 148 23.95 -9.67 -25.30
CA GLU A 148 24.45 -10.94 -25.87
C GLU A 148 24.88 -12.02 -24.85
N THR A 149 24.45 -13.29 -24.87
CA THR A 149 23.77 -14.19 -25.82
C THR A 149 23.25 -15.41 -25.01
N GLY A 150 22.13 -16.05 -25.37
CA GLY A 150 22.21 -17.43 -25.93
C GLY A 150 21.69 -18.56 -25.02
N PHE A 151 20.38 -18.83 -25.09
CA PHE A 151 19.72 -20.15 -25.20
C PHE A 151 20.19 -21.40 -24.37
N ASN A 152 19.32 -21.78 -23.42
CA ASN A 152 18.68 -23.10 -23.16
C ASN A 152 19.44 -24.40 -22.76
N SER A 153 18.75 -25.17 -21.89
CA SER A 153 18.81 -26.63 -21.61
C SER A 153 20.10 -27.18 -20.96
N GLU A 154 20.14 -28.20 -20.09
CA GLU A 154 19.18 -29.19 -19.62
C GLU A 154 19.63 -29.84 -18.29
N LYS A 155 18.72 -30.62 -17.68
CA LYS A 155 18.75 -31.36 -16.40
C LYS A 155 20.02 -32.20 -16.12
N THR A 156 20.35 -32.44 -14.84
CA THR A 156 20.46 -33.79 -14.22
C THR A 156 20.37 -33.72 -12.66
N ARG A 157 19.58 -34.62 -12.03
CA ARG A 157 19.46 -34.90 -10.57
C ARG A 157 20.65 -35.78 -10.12
N VAL A 158 21.06 -35.86 -8.85
CA VAL A 158 20.57 -36.80 -7.80
C VAL A 158 21.33 -36.55 -6.48
N TYR A 159 20.61 -36.77 -5.37
CA TYR A 159 20.87 -36.72 -3.91
C TYR A 159 22.17 -37.32 -3.35
N SER A 160 22.65 -36.81 -2.19
CA SER A 160 22.64 -37.50 -0.86
C SER A 160 23.32 -36.71 0.29
N GLU A 161 22.55 -36.58 1.38
CA GLU A 161 22.83 -36.64 2.84
C GLU A 161 23.89 -35.80 3.62
N GLU A 162 23.33 -34.99 4.54
CA GLU A 162 23.66 -34.61 5.94
C GLU A 162 25.05 -34.86 6.59
N THR A 163 25.66 -33.81 7.15
CA THR A 163 25.72 -33.46 8.61
C THR A 163 26.92 -32.54 8.93
N GLY A 164 26.76 -31.62 9.89
CA GLY A 164 27.86 -31.34 10.85
C GLY A 164 28.57 -29.97 10.91
N VAL A 165 27.96 -29.01 11.60
CA VAL A 165 28.54 -28.28 12.77
C VAL A 165 29.74 -27.30 12.63
N ASN A 166 29.42 -26.04 12.97
CA ASN A 166 30.13 -25.01 13.75
C ASN A 166 31.13 -23.98 13.18
N SER A 167 30.72 -22.73 13.45
CA SER A 167 31.43 -21.63 14.13
C SER A 167 32.52 -20.89 13.36
N ASP A 168 32.13 -19.77 12.74
CA ASP A 168 33.06 -18.70 12.39
C ASP A 168 33.22 -17.68 13.51
N LYS A 169 34.49 -17.44 13.81
CA LYS A 169 35.05 -16.45 14.71
C LYS A 169 34.80 -15.04 14.18
N GLY A 170 34.67 -14.10 15.11
CA GLY A 170 34.33 -12.72 14.82
C GLY A 170 35.39 -11.93 14.06
N ASN A 171 35.04 -10.68 13.74
CA ASN A 171 35.91 -9.55 13.98
C ASN A 171 35.15 -8.22 13.87
N GLU A 172 35.60 -7.32 14.71
CA GLU A 172 35.13 -5.97 14.97
C GLU A 172 35.42 -4.97 13.83
N ILE A 173 34.50 -4.00 13.74
CA ILE A 173 34.70 -2.54 13.57
C ILE A 173 35.62 -2.06 12.43
N LYS A 174 35.06 -1.20 11.56
CA LYS A 174 35.73 0.04 11.10
C LYS A 174 34.73 1.05 10.54
N ILE A 175 34.47 2.04 11.36
CA ILE A 175 33.98 3.37 10.99
C ILE A 175 34.97 3.94 9.96
N ASN A 176 34.47 4.43 8.83
CA ASN A 176 35.27 5.29 7.97
C ASN A 176 34.44 6.50 7.54
N GLN A 177 34.73 7.63 8.18
CA GLN A 177 34.36 8.95 7.70
C GLN A 177 35.15 9.24 6.43
N ASN A 178 34.49 9.78 5.39
CA ASN A 178 35.17 10.60 4.39
C ASN A 178 34.24 11.67 3.81
N LYS A 179 34.31 12.83 4.48
CA LYS A 179 34.54 14.18 3.95
C LYS A 179 34.43 14.43 2.42
N SER A 180 33.54 15.37 2.13
CA SER A 180 33.61 16.50 1.17
C SER A 180 33.75 16.23 -0.33
N ASN A 181 32.80 16.74 -1.13
CA ASN A 181 32.98 18.04 -1.80
C ASN A 181 31.68 18.59 -2.42
N ASN A 182 31.50 19.91 -2.23
CA ASN A 182 30.51 20.85 -2.78
C ASN A 182 30.33 20.71 -4.31
N SER A 183 29.18 21.02 -4.90
CA SER A 183 28.50 22.33 -5.00
C SER A 183 27.17 22.10 -5.77
N LYS A 184 26.05 22.82 -5.62
CA LYS A 184 25.84 24.27 -5.48
C LYS A 184 24.54 24.55 -4.70
N GLU A 185 24.57 25.69 -4.03
CA GLU A 185 23.49 26.36 -3.29
C GLU A 185 22.31 26.75 -4.19
N GLU A 186 21.09 26.59 -3.66
CA GLU A 186 20.00 27.56 -3.83
C GLU A 186 19.43 27.85 -2.43
N ASP A 187 19.26 29.15 -2.16
CA ASP A 187 19.11 29.78 -0.85
C ASP A 187 17.95 29.26 0.02
N SER A 188 18.27 28.74 1.22
CA SER A 188 17.28 28.57 2.28
C SER A 188 17.16 29.87 3.08
N LYS A 189 16.08 30.62 2.85
CA LYS A 189 15.64 31.64 3.81
C LYS A 189 15.19 30.93 5.08
N ASP A 190 15.78 31.29 6.22
CA ASP A 190 15.27 30.90 7.52
C ASP A 190 13.83 31.44 7.65
N LEU A 191 12.89 30.58 8.05
CA LEU A 191 11.50 30.98 8.32
C LEU A 191 11.51 31.87 9.57
N ASP A 192 11.37 33.18 9.37
CA ASP A 192 11.31 34.15 10.46
C ASP A 192 10.05 33.92 11.31
N ALA A 193 10.16 34.12 12.63
CA ALA A 193 9.04 33.93 13.57
C ALA A 193 7.80 34.79 13.25
N SER A 194 7.96 35.83 12.42
CA SER A 194 6.88 36.65 11.87
C SER A 194 5.98 35.93 10.86
N ASP A 195 6.43 34.82 10.27
CA ASP A 195 5.68 34.10 9.23
C ASP A 195 4.76 33.01 9.80
N LEU A 196 5.00 32.60 11.05
CA LEU A 196 4.20 31.60 11.77
C LEU A 196 2.70 31.94 11.85
N PRO A 197 2.30 33.17 12.23
CA PRO A 197 0.90 33.56 12.26
C PRO A 197 0.23 33.44 10.88
N THR A 198 0.93 33.87 9.82
CA THR A 198 0.45 33.81 8.43
C THR A 198 0.29 32.37 7.94
N ILE A 199 1.22 31.48 8.30
CA ILE A 199 1.13 30.05 7.97
C ILE A 199 -0.07 29.41 8.65
N ILE A 200 -0.28 29.69 9.94
CA ILE A 200 -1.44 29.16 10.69
C ILE A 200 -2.75 29.68 10.08
N GLU A 201 -2.83 30.97 9.74
CA GLU A 201 -4.03 31.56 9.15
C GLU A 201 -4.37 30.94 7.79
N ASN A 202 -3.37 30.72 6.93
CA ASN A 202 -3.56 30.06 5.63
C ASN A 202 -4.04 28.61 5.78
N ILE A 203 -3.56 27.89 6.80
CA ILE A 203 -4.01 26.52 7.09
C ILE A 203 -5.44 26.54 7.63
N GLU A 204 -5.80 27.47 8.53
CA GLU A 204 -7.18 27.61 9.02
C GLU A 204 -8.17 27.91 7.89
N VAL A 205 -7.77 28.74 6.91
CA VAL A 205 -8.55 29.00 5.69
C VAL A 205 -8.69 27.75 4.83
N ALA A 206 -7.60 26.99 4.62
CA ALA A 206 -7.63 25.77 3.82
C ALA A 206 -8.49 24.66 4.45
N VAL A 207 -8.44 24.51 5.77
CA VAL A 207 -9.23 23.53 6.53
C VAL A 207 -10.67 23.99 6.73
N GLY A 208 -10.94 25.30 6.63
CA GLY A 208 -12.27 25.90 6.76
C GLY A 208 -12.77 26.01 8.22
N ARG A 209 -11.87 25.90 9.20
CA ARG A 209 -12.15 26.08 10.63
C ARG A 209 -10.89 26.51 11.39
N LYS A 210 -11.06 27.06 12.59
CA LYS A 210 -9.93 27.33 13.50
C LYS A 210 -9.29 26.03 14.00
N LEU A 211 -7.97 26.05 14.12
CA LEU A 211 -7.17 24.96 14.67
C LEU A 211 -7.16 25.03 16.20
N ASN A 212 -7.26 23.89 16.86
CA ASN A 212 -7.12 23.82 18.33
C ASN A 212 -5.64 23.88 18.78
N GLU A 213 -5.40 24.01 20.09
CA GLU A 213 -4.03 24.16 20.63
C GLU A 213 -3.12 22.96 20.30
N MET A 214 -3.66 21.75 20.28
CA MET A 214 -2.90 20.55 19.91
C MET A 214 -2.51 20.55 18.44
N GLU A 215 -3.43 20.88 17.53
CA GLU A 215 -3.18 20.99 16.10
C GLU A 215 -2.13 22.07 15.79
N ARG A 216 -2.21 23.21 16.49
CA ARG A 216 -1.20 24.28 16.41
C ARG A 216 0.17 23.79 16.89
N SER A 217 0.24 23.04 17.98
CA SER A 217 1.50 22.48 18.49
C SER A 217 2.15 21.48 17.52
N LEU A 218 1.34 20.68 16.82
CA LEU A 218 1.82 19.73 15.81
C LEU A 218 2.41 20.45 14.59
N ILE A 219 1.75 21.52 14.12
CA ILE A 219 2.26 22.35 13.03
C ILE A 219 3.58 23.01 13.42
N LEU A 220 3.67 23.57 14.63
CA LEU A 220 4.92 24.15 15.15
C LEU A 220 6.05 23.12 15.22
N ASN A 221 5.74 21.89 15.63
CA ASN A 221 6.71 20.80 15.68
C ASN A 221 7.19 20.39 14.28
N ASP A 222 6.30 20.36 13.28
CA ASP A 222 6.67 20.04 11.90
C ASP A 222 7.53 21.15 11.28
N ILE A 223 7.18 22.43 11.51
CA ILE A 223 7.98 23.59 11.08
C ILE A 223 9.38 23.53 11.70
N ASN A 224 9.47 23.34 13.02
CA ASN A 224 10.76 23.29 13.73
C ASN A 224 11.65 22.13 13.26
N ASN A 225 11.05 21.03 12.80
CA ASN A 225 11.78 19.88 12.28
C ASN A 225 11.92 19.87 10.75
N LYS A 226 11.55 20.98 10.06
CA LYS A 226 11.58 21.10 8.60
C LYS A 226 10.83 19.96 7.88
N ARG A 227 9.73 19.50 8.48
CA ARG A 227 8.83 18.50 7.91
C ARG A 227 7.75 19.20 7.08
N ASP A 228 7.33 18.54 6.01
CA ASP A 228 6.20 19.01 5.21
C ASP A 228 4.93 19.03 6.05
N ILE A 229 4.18 20.13 5.98
CA ILE A 229 2.92 20.27 6.69
C ILE A 229 1.83 19.59 5.85
N ASP A 230 1.44 18.38 6.24
CA ASP A 230 0.28 17.72 5.64
C ASP A 230 -1.02 18.35 6.15
N VAL A 231 -1.60 19.25 5.35
CA VAL A 231 -2.86 19.93 5.68
C VAL A 231 -4.05 18.94 5.66
N ALA A 232 -3.94 17.83 4.93
CA ALA A 232 -5.02 16.85 4.77
C ALA A 232 -5.42 16.20 6.11
N ARG A 233 -4.46 16.03 7.02
CA ARG A 233 -4.68 15.40 8.34
C ARG A 233 -5.63 16.18 9.25
N PHE A 234 -5.92 17.44 8.93
CA PHE A 234 -6.79 18.32 9.74
C PHE A 234 -8.24 18.42 9.22
N PHE A 235 -8.53 17.91 8.02
CA PHE A 235 -9.88 17.95 7.44
C PHE A 235 -10.86 16.98 8.10
N PHE A 236 -10.35 15.91 8.74
CA PHE A 236 -11.18 14.82 9.27
C PHE A 236 -11.41 14.85 10.79
N THR A 237 -10.83 15.81 11.51
CA THR A 237 -11.13 16.03 12.93
C THR A 237 -12.44 16.81 13.09
N LYS A 238 -13.58 16.18 12.82
CA LYS A 238 -14.90 16.69 13.24
C LYS A 238 -15.22 16.21 14.66
N HIS A 239 -15.18 17.16 15.59
CA HIS A 239 -15.94 17.28 16.84
C HIS A 239 -16.24 16.00 17.64
N THR A 240 -15.34 15.65 18.57
CA THR A 240 -15.72 15.00 19.83
C THR A 240 -15.86 16.08 20.91
N HIS A 241 -17.00 16.77 20.93
CA HIS A 241 -17.59 17.53 22.05
C HIS A 241 -18.95 17.99 21.48
N THR A 242 -20.08 17.44 21.89
CA THR A 242 -20.64 17.29 23.24
C THR A 242 -21.68 16.18 23.23
#